data_AF-A0A7V8ETE7-F1
#
_entry.id   AF-A0A7V8ETE7-F1
#
_cell.length_a   1.000
_cell.length_b   1.000
_cell.length_c   1.000
_cell.angle_alpha   90.00
_cell.angle_beta   90.00
_cell.angle_gamma   90.00
#
_symmetry.space_group_name_H-M   'P 1'
#
loop_
_entity.id
_entity.type
_entity.pdbx_description
1 polymer ?
#
loop_
_entity_poly.entity_id
_entity_poly.type
_entity_poly.pdbx_seq_one_letter_code
_entity_poly.pdbx_strand_id
1 'polypeptide(L)'
;MSSERENFVGLSSALLGIDRKRLAPTIDPIDLPSQFLAYIRPRLTESLLNDLLSQYASLFNDQKKEQKEIAQILLMNGDAPATTQGAKACRSIMKMWLLGVWYQPYDAGPYKEKQQSVVSDLAYQQSWAWRVAQAHPMGYSQFHFGYWSETPPSLEAFTGVPAKGQQGASS
;
A
#
# COMPACT_ATOMS: atom_id res chain seq x y z
N MET A 1 -12.56 16.42 -11.80
CA MET A 1 -12.77 15.00 -11.43
C MET A 1 -11.40 14.40 -11.18
N SER A 2 -11.18 13.76 -10.03
CA SER A 2 -9.90 13.08 -9.75
C SER A 2 -9.74 11.88 -10.67
N SER A 3 -8.51 11.66 -11.16
CA SER A 3 -8.21 10.50 -12.00
C SER A 3 -8.36 9.19 -11.21
N GLU A 4 -8.60 8.08 -11.91
CA GLU A 4 -8.66 6.73 -11.29
C GLU A 4 -7.38 6.43 -10.49
N ARG A 5 -6.22 6.83 -11.04
CA ARG A 5 -4.92 6.74 -10.39
C ARG A 5 -4.85 7.55 -9.10
N GLU A 6 -5.34 8.79 -9.09
CA GLU A 6 -5.40 9.61 -7.86
C GLU A 6 -6.28 8.98 -6.78
N ASN A 7 -7.43 8.44 -7.17
CA ASN A 7 -8.31 7.73 -6.22
C ASN A 7 -7.63 6.47 -5.69
N PHE A 8 -6.90 5.74 -6.53
CA PHE A 8 -6.15 4.56 -6.11
C PHE A 8 -5.01 4.90 -5.13
N VAL A 9 -4.25 5.96 -5.40
CA VAL A 9 -3.20 6.47 -4.49
C VAL A 9 -3.82 6.92 -3.17
N GLY A 10 -4.94 7.64 -3.25
CA GLY A 10 -5.65 8.13 -2.08
C GLY A 10 -6.20 7.02 -1.20
N LEU A 11 -6.84 6.01 -1.81
CA LEU A 11 -7.29 4.79 -1.15
C LEU A 11 -6.11 4.08 -0.48
N SER A 12 -5.01 3.89 -1.21
CA SER A 12 -3.81 3.23 -0.68
C SER A 12 -3.21 3.98 0.51
N SER A 13 -3.19 5.32 0.43
CA SER A 13 -2.74 6.20 1.52
C SER A 13 -3.60 6.04 2.78
N ALA A 14 -4.93 6.00 2.62
CA ALA A 14 -5.86 5.76 3.74
C ALA A 14 -5.59 4.40 4.40
N LEU A 15 -5.46 3.34 3.59
CA LEU A 15 -5.28 1.97 4.06
C LEU A 15 -3.95 1.75 4.78
N LEU A 16 -2.88 2.40 4.33
CA LEU A 16 -1.53 2.19 4.87
C LEU A 16 -1.15 3.21 5.95
N GLY A 17 -1.85 4.34 6.03
CA GLY A 17 -1.44 5.47 6.87
C GLY A 17 -0.16 6.18 6.36
N ILE A 18 0.16 6.02 5.08
CA ILE A 18 1.33 6.63 4.43
C ILE A 18 0.87 7.80 3.58
N ASP A 19 1.57 8.94 3.67
CA ASP A 19 1.23 10.15 2.91
C ASP A 19 1.24 9.91 1.38
N ARG A 20 0.28 10.52 0.66
CA ARG A 20 0.16 10.37 -0.80
C ARG A 20 1.43 10.77 -1.55
N LYS A 21 2.16 11.79 -1.08
CA LYS A 21 3.41 12.25 -1.72
C LYS A 21 4.53 11.24 -1.58
N ARG A 22 4.44 10.29 -0.65
CA ARG A 22 5.39 9.18 -0.49
C ARG A 22 5.02 7.99 -1.38
N LEU A 23 3.72 7.77 -1.63
CA LEU A 23 3.22 6.71 -2.53
C LEU A 23 3.27 7.11 -4.00
N ALA A 24 3.05 8.38 -4.31
CA ALA A 24 3.07 8.97 -5.65
C ALA A 24 3.71 10.38 -5.59
N PRO A 25 5.05 10.46 -5.59
CA PRO A 25 5.76 11.73 -5.65
C PRO A 25 5.41 12.55 -6.90
N THR A 26 5.61 13.87 -6.86
CA THR A 26 5.38 14.74 -8.02
C THR A 26 6.27 14.38 -9.21
N ILE A 27 7.51 14.01 -8.93
CA ILE A 27 8.47 13.50 -9.92
C ILE A 27 8.67 12.02 -9.60
N ASP A 28 7.92 11.17 -10.29
CA ASP A 28 7.89 9.73 -10.05
C ASP A 28 8.28 8.97 -11.33
N PRO A 29 9.57 8.69 -11.54
CA PRO A 29 10.03 7.92 -12.70
C PRO A 29 9.72 6.42 -12.59
N ILE A 30 9.28 5.94 -11.42
CA ILE A 30 8.99 4.53 -11.14
C ILE A 30 7.51 4.24 -11.41
N ASP A 31 6.63 5.16 -10.99
CA ASP A 31 5.18 5.12 -11.17
C ASP A 31 4.52 3.78 -10.78
N LEU A 32 4.89 3.26 -9.61
CA LEU A 32 4.25 2.08 -9.01
C LEU A 32 2.72 2.19 -8.94
N PRO A 33 2.10 3.35 -8.64
CA PRO A 33 0.64 3.43 -8.62
C PRO A 33 -0.01 2.99 -9.93
N SER A 34 0.53 3.41 -11.08
CA SER A 34 0.01 3.00 -12.39
C SER A 34 0.26 1.52 -12.64
N GLN A 35 1.45 1.00 -12.30
CA GLN A 35 1.77 -0.42 -12.45
C GLN A 35 0.84 -1.30 -11.61
N PHE A 36 0.60 -0.92 -10.36
CA PHE A 36 -0.29 -1.61 -9.43
C PHE A 36 -1.74 -1.58 -9.89
N LEU A 37 -2.23 -0.41 -10.32
CA LEU A 37 -3.59 -0.27 -10.84
C LEU A 37 -3.80 -1.15 -12.08
N ALA A 38 -2.85 -1.14 -13.02
CA ALA A 38 -2.88 -2.01 -14.19
C ALA A 38 -2.83 -3.50 -13.81
N TYR A 39 -2.05 -3.86 -12.79
CA TYR A 39 -1.92 -5.23 -12.33
C TYR A 39 -3.21 -5.79 -11.69
N ILE A 40 -3.88 -4.99 -10.86
CA ILE A 40 -5.07 -5.44 -10.13
C ILE A 40 -6.34 -5.39 -10.97
N ARG A 41 -6.41 -4.53 -12.00
CA ARG A 41 -7.60 -4.37 -12.85
C ARG A 41 -8.18 -5.69 -13.39
N PRO A 42 -7.38 -6.61 -14.00
CA PRO A 42 -7.93 -7.90 -14.45
C PRO A 42 -8.14 -8.90 -13.31
N ARG A 43 -7.54 -8.65 -12.13
CA ARG A 43 -7.55 -9.56 -10.96
C ARG A 43 -8.68 -9.26 -9.99
N LEU A 44 -9.28 -8.09 -10.10
CA LEU A 44 -10.54 -7.74 -9.47
C LEU A 44 -11.64 -7.75 -10.53
N THR A 45 -12.88 -7.81 -10.10
CA THR A 45 -13.99 -7.53 -11.01
C THR A 45 -14.02 -6.04 -11.27
N GLU A 46 -14.28 -5.63 -12.51
CA GLU A 46 -14.30 -4.21 -12.90
C GLU A 46 -15.28 -3.41 -12.04
N SER A 47 -16.47 -3.97 -11.78
CA SER A 47 -17.46 -3.38 -10.89
C SER A 47 -16.90 -3.13 -9.48
N LEU A 48 -16.22 -4.12 -8.88
CA LEU A 48 -15.70 -3.96 -7.52
C LEU A 48 -14.62 -2.88 -7.46
N LEU A 49 -13.70 -2.84 -8.43
CA LEU A 49 -12.65 -1.81 -8.46
C LEU A 49 -13.28 -0.41 -8.59
N ASN A 50 -14.24 -0.25 -9.49
CA ASN A 50 -14.95 1.02 -9.69
C ASN A 50 -15.74 1.44 -8.45
N ASP A 51 -16.45 0.50 -7.82
CA ASP A 51 -17.21 0.74 -6.59
C ASP A 51 -16.29 1.14 -5.45
N LEU A 52 -15.14 0.48 -5.30
CA LEU A 52 -14.18 0.77 -4.23
C LEU A 52 -13.55 2.17 -4.41
N LEU A 53 -13.14 2.51 -5.63
CA LEU A 53 -12.58 3.83 -5.93
C LEU A 53 -13.63 4.94 -5.80
N SER A 54 -14.87 4.67 -6.19
CA SER A 54 -16.00 5.61 -6.04
C SER A 54 -16.37 5.81 -4.57
N GLN A 55 -16.40 4.73 -3.78
CA GLN A 55 -16.63 4.78 -2.34
C GLN A 55 -15.55 5.60 -1.65
N TYR A 56 -14.28 5.36 -2.00
CA TYR A 56 -13.18 6.18 -1.51
C TYR A 56 -13.34 7.66 -1.90
N ALA A 57 -13.63 7.97 -3.16
CA ALA A 57 -13.80 9.35 -3.62
C ALA A 57 -14.96 10.06 -2.90
N SER A 58 -16.07 9.36 -2.67
CA SER A 58 -17.20 9.88 -1.90
C SER A 58 -16.82 10.16 -0.44
N LEU A 59 -16.16 9.22 0.22
CA LEU A 59 -15.71 9.39 1.62
C LEU A 59 -14.65 10.47 1.76
N PHE A 60 -13.76 10.63 0.79
CA PHE A 60 -12.73 11.66 0.80
C PHE A 60 -13.30 13.07 0.55
N ASN A 61 -14.33 13.19 -0.28
CA ASN A 61 -15.02 14.47 -0.51
C ASN A 61 -15.89 14.89 0.67
N ASP A 62 -16.27 13.96 1.55
CA ASP A 62 -16.84 14.27 2.84
C ASP A 62 -15.73 14.80 3.76
N GLN A 63 -15.57 16.14 3.78
CA GLN A 63 -14.53 16.86 4.53
C GLN A 63 -14.53 16.61 6.05
N LYS A 64 -15.50 15.86 6.56
CA LYS A 64 -15.58 15.46 7.97
C LYS A 64 -14.81 14.18 8.29
N LYS A 65 -14.33 13.44 7.28
CA LYS A 65 -13.69 12.13 7.50
C LYS A 65 -12.17 12.21 7.45
N GLU A 66 -11.54 11.76 8.52
CA GLU A 66 -10.10 11.54 8.55
C GLU A 66 -9.70 10.25 7.81
N GLN A 67 -8.44 10.15 7.37
CA GLN A 67 -7.93 8.97 6.66
C GLN A 67 -8.14 7.66 7.44
N LYS A 68 -7.99 7.70 8.77
CA LYS A 68 -8.24 6.56 9.65
C LYS A 68 -9.69 6.10 9.62
N GLU A 69 -10.63 7.03 9.59
CA GLU A 69 -12.06 6.72 9.54
C GLU A 69 -12.46 6.13 8.18
N ILE A 70 -11.87 6.63 7.09
CA ILE A 70 -12.04 6.05 5.75
C ILE A 70 -11.54 4.59 5.75
N ALA A 71 -10.34 4.34 6.28
CA ALA A 71 -9.80 2.98 6.37
C ALA A 71 -10.68 2.06 7.24
N GLN A 72 -11.18 2.56 8.38
CA GLN A 72 -12.09 1.82 9.25
C GLN A 72 -13.36 1.39 8.49
N ILE A 73 -13.98 2.31 7.75
CA ILE A 73 -15.20 2.03 6.96
C ILE A 73 -14.94 0.96 5.88
N LEU A 74 -13.76 0.98 5.25
CA LEU A 74 -13.43 0.06 4.17
C LEU A 74 -13.01 -1.33 4.65
N LEU A 75 -12.42 -1.44 5.84
CA LEU A 75 -11.80 -2.65 6.34
C LEU A 75 -12.63 -3.40 7.39
N MET A 76 -13.51 -2.71 8.12
CA MET A 76 -14.11 -3.22 9.36
C MET A 76 -15.64 -3.30 9.27
N ASN A 77 -16.20 -4.27 10.00
CA ASN A 77 -17.62 -4.40 10.28
C ASN A 77 -17.78 -4.39 11.81
N GLY A 78 -18.09 -3.22 12.36
CA GLY A 78 -17.96 -2.97 13.80
C GLY A 78 -16.50 -3.13 14.25
N ASP A 79 -16.27 -3.98 15.24
CA ASP A 79 -14.94 -4.24 15.80
C ASP A 79 -14.19 -5.39 15.12
N ALA A 80 -14.81 -6.06 14.13
CA ALA A 80 -14.21 -7.19 13.42
C ALA A 80 -13.83 -6.82 11.98
N PRO A 81 -12.78 -7.43 11.39
CA PRO A 81 -12.48 -7.26 9.98
C PRO A 81 -13.65 -7.69 9.09
N ALA A 82 -14.07 -6.82 8.18
CA ALA A 82 -15.14 -7.12 7.24
C ALA A 82 -14.73 -8.27 6.29
N THR A 83 -15.66 -9.16 5.99
CA THR A 83 -15.47 -10.34 5.12
C THR A 83 -15.91 -10.09 3.67
N THR A 84 -16.37 -8.87 3.36
CA THR A 84 -16.78 -8.44 2.02
C THR A 84 -15.64 -8.53 1.02
N GLN A 85 -15.97 -8.69 -0.27
CA GLN A 85 -14.97 -8.70 -1.34
C GLN A 85 -14.13 -7.41 -1.37
N GLY A 86 -14.77 -6.25 -1.15
CA GLY A 86 -14.08 -4.96 -1.05
C GLY A 86 -13.05 -4.94 0.08
N ALA A 87 -13.42 -5.35 1.28
CA ALA A 87 -12.49 -5.40 2.41
C ALA A 87 -11.35 -6.41 2.19
N LYS A 88 -11.62 -7.56 1.55
CA LYS A 88 -10.58 -8.50 1.14
C LYS A 88 -9.64 -7.88 0.09
N ALA A 89 -10.17 -7.16 -0.90
CA ALA A 89 -9.38 -6.45 -1.90
C ALA A 89 -8.51 -5.35 -1.29
N CYS A 90 -9.03 -4.56 -0.34
CA CYS A 90 -8.24 -3.58 0.41
C CYS A 90 -7.05 -4.23 1.12
N ARG A 91 -7.25 -5.37 1.80
CA ARG A 91 -6.15 -6.12 2.44
C ARG A 91 -5.12 -6.62 1.42
N SER A 92 -5.55 -7.06 0.24
CA SER A 92 -4.63 -7.46 -0.84
C SER A 92 -3.86 -6.28 -1.44
N ILE A 93 -4.49 -5.10 -1.58
CA ILE A 93 -3.82 -3.85 -1.97
C ILE A 93 -2.76 -3.46 -0.93
N MET A 94 -3.06 -3.56 0.37
CA MET A 94 -2.09 -3.33 1.43
C MET A 94 -0.89 -4.27 1.32
N LYS A 95 -1.14 -5.58 1.14
CA LYS A 95 -0.06 -6.58 0.95
C LYS A 95 0.78 -6.30 -0.29
N MET A 96 0.15 -5.86 -1.38
CA MET A 96 0.85 -5.50 -2.61
C MET A 96 1.82 -4.34 -2.40
N TRP A 97 1.40 -3.28 -1.71
CA TRP A 97 2.28 -2.16 -1.34
C TRP A 97 3.37 -2.56 -0.36
N LEU A 98 3.02 -3.35 0.65
CA LEU A 98 3.95 -3.75 1.71
C LEU A 98 4.99 -4.76 1.21
N LEU A 99 4.61 -5.71 0.36
CA LEU A 99 5.44 -6.87 0.03
C LEU A 99 5.86 -6.95 -1.44
N GLY A 100 5.26 -6.15 -2.32
CA GLY A 100 5.41 -6.32 -3.78
C GLY A 100 4.73 -7.60 -4.32
N VAL A 101 3.92 -8.26 -3.49
CA VAL A 101 3.24 -9.53 -3.79
C VAL A 101 1.73 -9.33 -3.76
N TRP A 102 1.07 -9.80 -4.81
CA TRP A 102 -0.38 -9.85 -4.87
C TRP A 102 -0.89 -11.15 -4.26
N TYR A 103 -1.86 -11.04 -3.37
CA TYR A 103 -2.60 -12.17 -2.79
C TYR A 103 -4.02 -12.10 -3.33
N GLN A 104 -4.41 -13.03 -4.20
CA GLN A 104 -5.74 -12.99 -4.83
C GLN A 104 -6.84 -13.11 -3.76
N PRO A 105 -7.69 -12.07 -3.59
CA PRO A 105 -8.61 -11.98 -2.45
C PRO A 105 -9.85 -12.87 -2.58
N TYR A 106 -10.25 -13.22 -3.80
CA TYR A 106 -11.42 -14.03 -4.14
C TYR A 106 -11.32 -14.46 -5.61
N ASP A 107 -12.18 -15.38 -6.05
CA ASP A 107 -12.23 -15.82 -7.44
C ASP A 107 -12.70 -14.71 -8.40
N ALA A 108 -11.89 -14.38 -9.41
CA ALA A 108 -12.19 -13.39 -10.44
C ALA A 108 -11.71 -13.90 -11.81
N GLY A 109 -12.64 -14.43 -12.62
CA GLY A 109 -12.31 -15.01 -13.93
C GLY A 109 -11.26 -16.13 -13.81
N PRO A 110 -10.09 -16.03 -14.48
CA PRO A 110 -9.02 -17.02 -14.39
C PRO A 110 -8.23 -16.96 -13.08
N TYR A 111 -8.38 -15.90 -12.28
CA TYR A 111 -7.66 -15.70 -11.03
C TYR A 111 -8.41 -16.34 -9.86
N LYS A 112 -7.75 -17.23 -9.13
CA LYS A 112 -8.34 -18.04 -8.05
C LYS A 112 -7.94 -17.52 -6.68
N GLU A 113 -8.87 -17.53 -5.72
CA GLU A 113 -8.60 -17.15 -4.33
C GLU A 113 -7.32 -17.86 -3.83
N LYS A 114 -6.51 -17.14 -3.05
CA LYS A 114 -5.23 -17.62 -2.48
C LYS A 114 -4.09 -17.82 -3.48
N GLN A 115 -4.29 -17.61 -4.79
CA GLN A 115 -3.17 -17.47 -5.71
C GLN A 115 -2.29 -16.29 -5.28
N GLN A 116 -0.98 -16.49 -5.38
CA GLN A 116 0.03 -15.50 -5.00
C GLN A 116 1.00 -15.30 -6.15
N SER A 117 1.39 -14.05 -6.37
CA SER A 117 2.34 -13.71 -7.43
C SER A 117 3.10 -12.44 -7.08
N VAL A 118 4.40 -12.45 -7.32
CA VAL A 118 5.20 -11.22 -7.32
C VAL A 118 4.68 -10.34 -8.46
N VAL A 119 4.42 -9.06 -8.17
CA VAL A 119 3.84 -8.14 -9.16
C VAL A 119 4.86 -7.81 -10.25
N SER A 120 6.08 -7.47 -9.84
CA SER A 120 7.24 -7.20 -10.67
C SER A 120 8.49 -7.20 -9.80
N ASP A 121 9.66 -7.25 -10.43
CA ASP A 121 10.95 -6.99 -9.79
C ASP A 121 10.97 -5.58 -9.15
N LEU A 122 10.42 -4.57 -9.83
CA LEU A 122 10.32 -3.21 -9.33
C LEU A 122 9.44 -3.12 -8.08
N ALA A 123 8.30 -3.83 -8.05
CA ALA A 123 7.42 -3.90 -6.89
C ALA A 123 8.11 -4.54 -5.68
N TYR A 124 8.91 -5.59 -5.92
CA TYR A 124 9.73 -6.22 -4.88
C TYR A 124 10.79 -5.24 -4.34
N GLN A 125 11.51 -4.57 -5.25
CA GLN A 125 12.57 -3.64 -4.88
C GLN A 125 12.05 -2.45 -4.06
N GLN A 126 10.88 -1.93 -4.44
CA GLN A 126 10.29 -0.74 -3.86
C GLN A 126 9.25 -1.03 -2.76
N SER A 127 9.12 -2.29 -2.33
CA SER A 127 8.12 -2.68 -1.34
C SER A 127 8.32 -1.93 -0.01
N TRP A 128 7.21 -1.58 0.63
CA TRP A 128 7.25 -0.80 1.87
C TRP A 128 7.79 -1.58 3.07
N ALA A 129 7.76 -2.91 3.04
CA ALA A 129 8.34 -3.74 4.10
C ALA A 129 9.83 -3.45 4.28
N TRP A 130 10.58 -3.20 3.20
CA TRP A 130 12.00 -2.84 3.30
C TRP A 130 12.19 -1.51 4.04
N ARG A 131 11.38 -0.50 3.71
CA ARG A 131 11.40 0.81 4.37
C ARG A 131 11.04 0.71 5.84
N VAL A 132 9.98 -0.04 6.16
CA VAL A 132 9.52 -0.26 7.54
C VAL A 132 10.56 -1.03 8.36
N ALA A 133 11.24 -2.00 7.75
CA ALA A 133 12.29 -2.78 8.40
C ALA A 133 13.64 -2.04 8.49
N GLN A 134 13.77 -0.84 7.91
CA GLN A 134 15.04 -0.12 7.77
C GLN A 134 16.11 -0.98 7.06
N ALA A 135 15.68 -1.70 6.03
CA ALA A 135 16.46 -2.68 5.29
C ALA A 135 16.38 -2.42 3.78
N HIS A 136 17.07 -3.25 3.00
CA HIS A 136 16.99 -3.27 1.54
C HIS A 136 16.60 -4.67 1.03
N PRO A 137 16.01 -4.77 -0.16
CA PRO A 137 15.76 -6.05 -0.81
C PRO A 137 17.03 -6.88 -0.98
N MET A 138 16.90 -8.20 -0.94
CA MET A 138 18.03 -9.07 -1.26
C MET A 138 18.36 -8.93 -2.74
N GLY A 139 19.64 -8.77 -3.07
CA GLY A 139 20.10 -8.57 -4.46
C GLY A 139 19.94 -7.13 -5.00
N TYR A 140 19.45 -6.19 -4.20
CA TYR A 140 19.42 -4.76 -4.56
C TYR A 140 19.58 -3.88 -3.33
N SER A 141 20.59 -3.03 -3.29
CA SER A 141 20.76 -2.04 -2.22
C SER A 141 21.03 -0.68 -2.82
N GLN A 142 20.36 0.34 -2.27
CA GLN A 142 20.65 1.75 -2.57
C GLN A 142 21.70 2.33 -1.61
N PHE A 143 22.09 1.56 -0.59
CA PHE A 143 23.13 1.96 0.36
C PHE A 143 24.51 1.62 -0.18
N HIS A 144 25.52 2.35 0.29
CA HIS A 144 26.91 2.04 -0.05
C HIS A 144 27.36 0.76 0.65
N PHE A 145 28.40 0.12 0.10
CA PHE A 145 29.05 -1.00 0.76
C PHE A 145 29.57 -0.57 2.15
N GLY A 146 29.36 -1.41 3.17
CA GLY A 146 29.79 -1.14 4.54
C GLY A 146 28.80 -0.36 5.42
N TYR A 147 27.64 0.07 4.89
CA TYR A 147 26.67 0.88 5.66
C TYR A 147 26.20 0.23 6.97
N TRP A 148 26.31 -1.10 7.10
CA TRP A 148 25.94 -1.85 8.30
C TRP A 148 26.84 -1.59 9.51
N SER A 149 28.00 -0.93 9.34
CA SER A 149 28.83 -0.49 10.47
C SER A 149 28.51 0.92 10.97
N GLU A 150 27.56 1.61 10.36
CA GLU A 150 27.15 2.97 10.73
C GLU A 150 25.86 2.97 11.56
N THR A 151 25.63 4.08 12.28
CA THR A 151 24.34 4.29 12.96
C THR A 151 23.23 4.36 11.91
N PRO A 152 22.20 3.51 11.99
CA PRO A 152 21.14 3.49 10.99
C PRO A 152 20.35 4.81 10.99
N PRO A 153 19.87 5.28 9.83
CA PRO A 153 18.92 6.38 9.78
C PRO A 153 17.66 6.06 10.59
N SER A 154 16.96 7.07 11.10
CA SER A 154 15.73 6.84 11.86
C SER A 154 14.62 6.21 11.01
N LEU A 155 13.69 5.49 11.64
CA LEU A 155 12.51 4.94 10.95
C LEU A 155 11.70 6.02 10.21
N GLU A 156 11.64 7.23 10.76
CA GLU A 156 11.00 8.38 10.12
C GLU A 156 11.73 8.81 8.84
N ALA A 157 13.05 8.69 8.77
CA ALA A 157 13.79 8.96 7.53
C ALA A 157 13.38 7.98 6.41
N PHE A 158 13.13 6.72 6.75
CA PHE A 158 12.68 5.70 5.78
C PHE A 158 11.20 5.83 5.40
N THR A 159 10.32 6.10 6.38
CA THR A 159 8.87 5.98 6.20
C THR A 159 8.16 7.33 6.04
N GLY A 160 8.76 8.40 6.56
CA GLY A 160 8.10 9.70 6.76
C GLY A 160 7.04 9.71 7.84
N VAL A 161 6.89 8.62 8.59
CA VAL A 161 5.95 8.49 9.70
C VAL A 161 6.73 8.72 10.99
N PRO A 162 6.34 9.69 11.84
CA PRO A 162 7.01 9.92 13.11
C PRO A 162 7.02 8.67 13.97
N ALA A 163 8.19 8.31 14.49
CA ALA A 163 8.26 7.26 15.51
C ALA A 163 7.55 7.77 16.77
N LYS A 164 6.63 6.97 17.34
CA LYS A 164 6.21 7.21 18.73
C LYS A 164 7.47 7.08 19.59
N GLY A 165 7.75 8.07 20.44
CA GLY A 165 9.05 8.33 21.08
C GLY A 165 9.64 7.27 22.03
N GLN A 166 9.42 5.98 21.79
CA GLN A 166 10.22 4.90 22.39
C GLN A 166 11.18 4.38 21.32
N GLN A 167 12.35 5.02 21.25
CA GLN A 167 13.52 4.39 20.65
C GLN A 167 13.77 3.08 21.40
N GLY A 168 13.78 1.97 20.66
CA GLY A 168 14.23 0.69 21.19
C GLY A 168 15.63 0.85 21.77
N ALA A 169 15.79 0.35 22.98
CA ALA A 169 17.04 0.36 23.71
C ALA A 169 18.18 -0.22 22.86
N SER A 170 19.21 0.59 22.62
CA SER A 170 20.55 0.05 22.42
C SER A 170 20.93 -0.67 23.72
N SER A 171 21.07 -1.99 23.64
CA SER A 171 21.78 -2.77 24.67
C SER A 171 23.27 -2.70 24.38
#